data_AF-A0A5K0W257-F1
#
_entry.id   AF-A0A5K0W257-F1
#
_cell.length_a   1.000
_cell.length_b   1.000
_cell.length_c   1.000
_cell.angle_alpha   90.00
_cell.angle_beta   90.00
_cell.angle_gamma   90.00
#
_symmetry.space_group_name_H-M   'P 1'
#
loop_
_entity.id
_entity.type
_entity.pdbx_description
1 polymer ?
#
loop_
_entity_poly.entity_id
_entity_poly.type
_entity_poly.pdbx_seq_one_letter_code
_entity_poly.pdbx_strand_id
1 'polypeptide(L)'
;AELERGDVQPAVHCHMNEKGVEEEAALEHINSLQNQAWKMLNKDCAAAGDVPRALIDASVNLARVTYFFYKDGDGFGVSDGKTKEHITSLLVSPIPI
;
A
#
# COMPACT_ATOMS: atom_id res chain seq x y z
N ALA A 1 -16.85 -5.50 0.23
CA ALA A 1 -15.50 -5.40 0.84
C ALA A 1 -15.10 -6.72 1.50
N GLU A 2 -13.82 -6.97 1.78
CA GLU A 2 -13.32 -8.24 2.37
C GLU A 2 -14.10 -8.66 3.63
N LEU A 3 -14.46 -7.70 4.48
CA LEU A 3 -15.25 -7.95 5.69
C LEU A 3 -16.67 -8.48 5.38
N GLU A 4 -17.32 -7.95 4.35
CA GLU A 4 -18.67 -8.38 3.93
C GLU A 4 -18.66 -9.77 3.27
N ARG A 5 -17.53 -10.12 2.64
CA ARG A 5 -17.33 -11.43 2.01
C ARG A 5 -16.99 -12.52 3.03
N GLY A 6 -16.38 -12.15 4.16
CA GLY A 6 -16.00 -13.07 5.23
C GLY A 6 -14.77 -13.94 4.91
N ASP A 7 -14.03 -13.61 3.86
CA ASP A 7 -12.92 -14.45 3.36
C ASP A 7 -11.65 -14.35 4.22
N VAL A 8 -11.32 -13.15 4.69
CA VAL A 8 -10.14 -12.87 5.53
C VAL A 8 -10.47 -11.78 6.55
N GLN A 9 -10.04 -11.97 7.80
CA GLN A 9 -10.16 -10.94 8.84
C GLN A 9 -9.12 -9.82 8.61
N PRO A 10 -9.53 -8.55 8.41
CA PRO A 10 -8.60 -7.45 8.22
C PRO A 10 -7.70 -7.26 9.45
N ALA A 11 -6.44 -6.86 9.24
CA ALA A 11 -5.47 -6.64 10.33
C ALA A 11 -5.99 -5.70 11.44
N VAL A 12 -6.81 -4.71 11.07
CA VAL A 12 -7.51 -3.81 12.00
C VAL A 12 -8.38 -4.60 12.98
N HIS A 13 -9.19 -5.54 12.48
CA HIS A 13 -10.08 -6.35 13.31
C HIS A 13 -9.30 -7.32 14.20
N CYS A 14 -8.20 -7.90 13.70
CA CYS A 14 -7.31 -8.70 14.53
C CYS A 14 -6.75 -7.86 15.69
N HIS A 15 -6.28 -6.65 15.43
CA HIS A 15 -5.75 -5.75 16.45
C HIS A 15 -6.81 -5.32 17.47
N MET A 16 -8.03 -5.00 17.01
CA MET A 16 -9.17 -4.71 17.89
C MET A 16 -9.43 -5.88 18.84
N ASN A 17 -9.48 -7.11 18.33
CA ASN A 17 -9.74 -8.29 19.13
C ASN A 17 -8.58 -8.63 20.10
N GLU A 18 -7.33 -8.47 19.66
CA GLU A 18 -6.15 -8.75 20.47
C GLU A 18 -5.92 -7.75 21.60
N LYS A 19 -6.27 -6.47 21.38
CA LYS A 19 -5.99 -5.37 22.31
C LYS A 19 -7.24 -4.81 22.99
N GLY A 20 -8.43 -5.23 22.57
CA GLY A 20 -9.70 -4.71 23.08
C GLY A 20 -9.89 -3.22 22.79
N VAL A 21 -9.40 -2.75 21.65
CA VAL A 21 -9.45 -1.33 21.27
C VAL A 21 -10.50 -1.07 20.20
N GLU A 22 -10.98 0.17 20.14
CA GLU A 22 -11.89 0.65 19.10
C GLU A 22 -11.21 0.67 17.73
N GLU A 23 -12.02 0.65 16.66
CA GLU A 23 -11.56 0.59 15.28
C GLU A 23 -10.60 1.73 14.92
N GLU A 24 -10.91 2.96 15.35
CA GLU A 24 -10.06 4.13 15.09
C GLU A 24 -8.65 3.96 15.66
N ALA A 25 -8.54 3.49 16.91
CA ALA A 25 -7.25 3.25 17.54
C ALA A 25 -6.47 2.11 16.86
N ALA A 26 -7.18 1.09 16.37
CA ALA A 26 -6.58 0.02 15.58
C ALA A 26 -6.09 0.52 14.22
N LEU A 27 -6.87 1.37 13.53
CA LEU A 27 -6.48 2.00 12.26
C LEU A 27 -5.25 2.88 12.44
N GLU A 28 -5.22 3.73 13.48
CA GLU A 28 -4.05 4.54 13.83
C GLU A 28 -2.80 3.68 14.07
N HIS A 29 -2.96 2.55 14.76
CA HIS A 29 -1.85 1.62 15.00
C HIS A 29 -1.31 1.02 13.70
N ILE A 30 -2.19 0.51 12.83
CA ILE A 30 -1.80 -0.06 11.53
C ILE A 30 -1.12 1.01 10.65
N ASN A 31 -1.65 2.24 10.62
CA ASN A 31 -1.03 3.35 9.89
C ASN A 31 0.36 3.71 10.45
N SER A 32 0.54 3.65 11.77
CA SER A 32 1.85 3.82 12.41
C SER A 32 2.85 2.73 11.97
N LEU A 33 2.42 1.47 11.93
CA LEU A 33 3.25 0.36 11.44
C LEU A 33 3.64 0.56 9.97
N GLN A 34 2.71 0.99 9.12
CA GLN A 34 3.02 1.30 7.72
C GLN A 34 4.06 2.41 7.60
N ASN A 35 3.92 3.48 8.39
CA ASN A 35 4.90 4.58 8.43
C ASN A 35 6.28 4.11 8.92
N GLN A 36 6.32 3.22 9.90
CA GLN A 36 7.58 2.62 10.37
C GLN A 36 8.22 1.75 9.29
N ALA A 37 7.44 0.94 8.59
CA ALA A 37 7.91 0.11 7.47
C ALA A 37 8.53 0.96 6.35
N TRP A 38 7.92 2.10 6.01
CA TRP A 38 8.50 3.04 5.05
C TRP A 38 9.85 3.62 5.51
N LYS A 39 9.97 3.98 6.79
CA LYS A 39 11.24 4.48 7.35
C LYS A 39 12.34 3.40 7.31
N MET A 40 11.99 2.16 7.61
CA MET A 40 12.91 1.01 7.52
C MET A 40 13.35 0.79 6.08
N LEU A 41 12.41 0.72 5.13
CA LEU A 41 12.70 0.56 3.71
C LEU A 41 13.67 1.64 3.21
N ASN A 42 13.44 2.91 3.56
CA ASN A 42 14.33 4.00 3.16
C ASN A 42 15.73 3.86 3.75
N LYS A 43 15.84 3.47 5.02
CA LYS A 43 17.13 3.23 5.69
C LYS A 43 17.88 2.07 5.03
N ASP A 44 17.20 0.97 4.77
CA ASP A 44 17.79 -0.23 4.19
C ASP A 44 18.24 0.04 2.76
N CYS A 45 17.44 0.77 1.96
CA CYS A 45 17.84 1.21 0.62
C CYS A 45 19.08 2.10 0.64
N ALA A 46 19.22 2.98 1.62
CA ALA A 46 20.40 3.82 1.77
C ALA A 46 21.65 3.03 2.20
N ALA A 47 21.47 1.91 2.88
CA ALA A 47 22.54 1.03 3.37
C ALA A 47 22.84 -0.17 2.45
N ALA A 48 22.12 -0.32 1.33
CA ALA A 48 22.13 -1.50 0.46
C ALA A 48 23.37 -1.56 -0.47
N GLY A 49 24.58 -1.53 0.10
CA GLY A 49 25.86 -1.39 -0.60
C GLY A 49 26.04 -2.35 -1.79
N ASP A 50 26.03 -3.66 -1.54
CA ASP A 50 26.31 -4.68 -2.57
C ASP A 50 25.04 -5.17 -3.30
N VAL A 51 23.87 -4.65 -2.94
CA VAL A 51 22.61 -5.08 -3.55
C VAL A 51 22.46 -4.42 -4.92
N PRO A 52 22.15 -5.17 -5.99
CA PRO A 52 21.92 -4.58 -7.31
C PRO A 52 20.85 -3.49 -7.25
N ARG A 53 21.15 -2.32 -7.81
CA ARG A 53 20.25 -1.17 -7.77
C ARG A 53 18.85 -1.47 -8.32
N ALA A 54 18.77 -2.28 -9.36
CA ALA A 54 17.51 -2.73 -9.95
C ALA A 54 16.61 -3.48 -8.95
N LEU A 55 17.20 -4.26 -8.03
CA LEU A 55 16.45 -4.98 -7.00
C LEU A 55 15.93 -4.03 -5.91
N ILE A 56 16.74 -3.04 -5.53
CA ILE A 56 16.33 -1.96 -4.61
C ILE A 56 15.16 -1.20 -5.22
N ASP A 57 15.30 -0.74 -6.47
CA ASP A 57 14.28 0.04 -7.16
C ASP A 57 12.99 -0.78 -7.34
N ALA A 58 13.09 -2.07 -7.69
CA ALA A 58 11.93 -2.97 -7.79
C ALA A 58 11.20 -3.09 -6.44
N SER A 59 11.92 -3.25 -5.33
CA SER A 59 11.35 -3.37 -3.98
C SER A 59 10.63 -2.08 -3.56
N VAL A 60 11.26 -0.93 -3.80
CA VAL A 60 10.65 0.38 -3.52
C VAL A 60 9.43 0.64 -4.40
N ASN A 61 9.50 0.29 -5.68
CA ASN A 61 8.39 0.46 -6.61
C ASN A 61 7.22 -0.48 -6.27
N LEU A 62 7.47 -1.68 -5.75
CA LEU A 62 6.41 -2.56 -5.26
C LEU A 62 5.64 -1.91 -4.09
N ALA A 63 6.34 -1.32 -3.12
CA ALA A 63 5.71 -0.60 -2.03
C ALA A 63 4.90 0.61 -2.52
N ARG A 64 5.43 1.35 -3.52
CA ARG A 64 4.74 2.51 -4.13
C ARG A 64 3.49 2.09 -4.90
N VAL A 65 3.55 1.03 -5.70
CA VAL A 65 2.41 0.51 -6.47
C VAL A 65 1.33 -0.01 -5.53
N THR A 66 1.71 -0.70 -4.46
CA THR A 66 0.78 -1.13 -3.41
C THR A 66 0.07 0.09 -2.80
N TYR A 67 0.82 1.10 -2.38
CA TYR A 67 0.22 2.33 -1.84
C TYR A 67 -0.68 3.03 -2.86
N PHE A 68 -0.26 3.12 -4.12
CA PHE A 68 -1.03 3.73 -5.19
C PHE A 68 -2.42 3.10 -5.35
N PHE A 69 -2.49 1.76 -5.36
CA PHE A 69 -3.76 1.05 -5.51
C PHE A 69 -4.63 1.15 -4.26
N TYR A 70 -4.04 1.14 -3.06
CA TYR A 70 -4.80 0.95 -1.82
C TYR A 70 -5.06 2.20 -0.98
N LYS A 71 -4.45 3.35 -1.32
CA LYS A 71 -4.57 4.59 -0.51
C LYS A 71 -5.98 5.15 -0.37
N ASP A 72 -6.85 4.90 -1.35
CA ASP A 72 -8.22 5.44 -1.41
C ASP A 72 -9.29 4.30 -1.36
N GLY A 73 -8.90 3.06 -1.03
CA GLY A 73 -9.76 1.87 -1.11
C GLY A 73 -9.15 0.77 -1.97
N ASP A 74 -9.93 -0.25 -2.36
CA ASP A 74 -9.42 -1.35 -3.21
C ASP A 74 -9.38 -0.97 -4.69
N GLY A 75 -8.38 -0.17 -5.08
CA GLY A 75 -8.19 0.25 -6.47
C GLY A 75 -7.68 -0.86 -7.40
N PHE A 76 -7.22 -1.99 -6.87
CA PHE A 76 -6.73 -3.11 -7.68
C PHE A 76 -7.87 -4.08 -8.04
N GLY A 77 -8.63 -4.53 -7.03
CA GLY A 77 -9.78 -5.41 -7.23
C GLY A 77 -10.97 -4.69 -7.85
N VAL A 78 -11.13 -3.40 -7.54
CA VAL A 78 -12.13 -2.51 -8.15
C VAL A 78 -11.40 -1.38 -8.88
N SER A 79 -11.01 -1.66 -10.12
CA SER A 79 -10.23 -0.73 -10.94
C SER A 79 -11.10 0.37 -11.59
N ASP A 80 -11.90 1.07 -10.80
CA ASP A 80 -12.72 2.20 -11.24
C ASP A 80 -12.14 3.54 -10.74
N GLY A 81 -12.85 4.64 -11.04
CA GLY A 81 -12.50 6.00 -10.62
C GLY A 81 -11.05 6.40 -10.91
N LYS A 82 -10.34 6.86 -9.87
CA LYS A 82 -8.98 7.41 -9.96
C LYS A 82 -7.95 6.43 -10.50
N THR A 83 -8.04 5.14 -10.17
CA THR A 83 -7.07 4.15 -10.65
C THR A 83 -7.15 4.03 -12.17
N LYS A 84 -8.38 3.97 -12.71
CA LYS A 84 -8.61 3.93 -14.16
C LYS A 84 -8.12 5.20 -14.85
N GLU A 85 -8.37 6.37 -14.26
CA GLU A 85 -7.90 7.66 -14.79
C GLU A 85 -6.37 7.70 -14.90
N HIS A 86 -5.67 7.31 -13.83
CA HIS A 86 -4.20 7.25 -13.82
C HIS A 86 -3.65 6.25 -14.86
N ILE A 87 -4.21 5.04 -14.93
CA ILE A 87 -3.79 4.03 -15.93
C ILE A 87 -4.00 4.56 -17.35
N THR A 88 -5.16 5.17 -17.61
CA THR A 88 -5.46 5.75 -18.92
C THR A 88 -4.46 6.85 -19.27
N SER A 89 -4.19 7.76 -18.34
CA SER A 89 -3.23 8.85 -18.57
C SER A 89 -1.79 8.38 -18.75
N LEU A 90 -1.37 7.29 -18.10
CA LEU A 90 0.03 6.83 -18.11
C LEU A 90 0.33 5.83 -19.24
N LEU A 91 -0.64 4.99 -19.61
CA LEU A 91 -0.41 3.84 -20.49
C LEU A 91 -1.24 3.88 -21.78
N VAL A 92 -2.28 4.71 -21.87
CA VAL A 92 -3.19 4.75 -23.03
C VAL A 92 -3.09 6.07 -23.77
N SER A 93 -3.16 7.19 -23.05
CA SER A 93 -3.15 8.53 -23.62
C SER A 93 -1.72 9.05 -23.74
N PRO A 94 -1.23 9.32 -24.95
CA PRO A 94 0.09 9.91 -25.12
C PRO A 94 0.12 11.37 -24.63
N ILE A 95 1.28 11.82 -24.18
CA ILE A 95 1.52 13.23 -23.88
C ILE A 95 1.58 13.99 -25.22
N PRO A 96 0.75 15.03 -25.43
CA PRO A 96 0.82 15.86 -26.62
C PRO A 96 2.22 16.50 -26.75
N ILE A 97 2.75 16.50 -27.97
CA ILE A 97 4.04 17.11 -28.32
C ILE A 97 3.81 18.55 -28.76
#